data_AF-A0AAE4D415-F1
#
_entry.id   AF-A0AAE4D415-F1
#
_cell.length_a   1.000
_cell.length_b   1.000
_cell.length_c   1.000
_cell.angle_alpha   90.00
_cell.angle_beta   90.00
_cell.angle_gamma   90.00
#
_symmetry.space_group_name_H-M   'P 1'
#
loop_
_entity.id
_entity.type
_entity.pdbx_description
1 polymer ?
#
loop_
_entity_poly.entity_id
_entity_poly.type
_entity_poly.pdbx_seq_one_letter_code
_entity_poly.pdbx_strand_id
1 'polypeptide(L)'
;MGERDGTIFDDVAYWLTIVSVYFLVGVLFFYSGKEKLFDGDAKAPPGIARQFDGTFVATFPGVDALWTILAILEFAVFVILLISLVRGEFLPHRRKSILLVGLSLGLVTFACLSFGQTSTGNNEGTASIFTYFGATAVIFLLVLALPPNRPRAWLSGLGERR
;
A
#
# COMPACT_ATOMS: atom_id res chain seq x y z
N MET A 1 4.88 30.88 -20.45
CA MET A 1 4.32 30.36 -19.19
C MET A 1 5.49 29.78 -18.41
N GLY A 2 6.05 30.54 -17.46
CA GLY A 2 7.20 30.08 -16.68
C GLY A 2 6.80 28.93 -15.75
N GLU A 3 7.61 27.87 -15.72
CA GLU A 3 7.59 26.92 -14.62
C GLU A 3 7.71 27.72 -13.32
N ARG A 4 6.73 27.61 -12.42
CA ARG A 4 6.89 28.16 -11.07
C ARG A 4 7.91 27.28 -10.38
N ASP A 5 9.10 27.83 -10.13
CA ASP A 5 10.12 27.16 -9.32
C ASP A 5 9.52 26.82 -7.96
N GLY A 6 9.71 25.57 -7.52
CA GLY A 6 9.22 25.09 -6.22
C GLY A 6 9.93 25.80 -5.08
N THR A 7 9.26 25.91 -3.93
CA THR A 7 9.89 26.42 -2.70
C THR A 7 10.65 25.30 -2.00
N ILE A 8 11.55 25.65 -1.06
CA ILE A 8 12.23 24.67 -0.19
C ILE A 8 11.21 23.80 0.56
N PHE A 9 10.04 24.37 0.91
CA PHE A 9 8.97 23.63 1.57
C PHE A 9 8.37 22.54 0.66
N ASP A 10 8.17 22.84 -0.64
CA ASP A 10 7.69 21.87 -1.62
C ASP A 10 8.66 20.69 -1.77
N ASP A 11 9.97 20.97 -1.76
CA ASP A 11 11.04 19.96 -1.86
C ASP A 11 11.12 19.08 -0.61
N VAL A 12 11.08 19.68 0.59
CA VAL A 12 11.08 18.94 1.86
C VAL A 12 9.86 18.04 1.95
N ALA A 13 8.67 18.57 1.64
CA ALA A 13 7.45 17.78 1.65
C ALA A 13 7.45 16.67 0.59
N TYR A 14 8.05 16.92 -0.58
CA TYR A 14 8.24 15.90 -1.61
C TYR A 14 9.04 14.71 -1.07
N TRP A 15 10.23 15.00 -0.54
CA TRP A 15 11.12 13.95 -0.03
C TRP A 15 10.55 13.25 1.19
N LEU A 16 9.93 14.00 2.12
CA LEU A 16 9.25 13.44 3.28
C LEU A 16 8.14 12.47 2.84
N THR A 17 7.32 12.86 1.86
CA THR A 17 6.26 12.01 1.33
C THR A 17 6.85 10.73 0.73
N ILE A 18 7.81 10.87 -0.19
CA ILE A 18 8.44 9.75 -0.88
C ILE A 18 9.09 8.76 0.10
N VAL A 19 9.90 9.26 1.05
CA VAL A 19 10.54 8.43 2.08
C VAL A 19 9.47 7.72 2.92
N SER A 20 8.41 8.44 3.33
CA SER A 20 7.32 7.86 4.11
C SER A 20 6.59 6.76 3.35
N VAL A 21 6.37 6.90 2.04
CA VAL A 21 5.72 5.84 1.25
C VAL A 21 6.58 4.58 1.21
N TYR A 22 7.85 4.70 0.83
CA TYR A 22 8.74 3.54 0.75
C TYR A 22 8.97 2.89 2.11
N PHE A 23 9.11 3.70 3.16
CA PHE A 23 9.30 3.17 4.50
C PHE A 23 8.03 2.54 5.04
N LEU A 24 6.92 3.28 5.15
CA LEU A 24 5.69 2.78 5.79
C LEU A 24 5.06 1.64 4.99
N VAL A 25 4.85 1.84 3.69
CA VAL A 25 4.19 0.82 2.85
C VAL A 25 5.15 -0.34 2.58
N GLY A 26 6.41 -0.03 2.25
CA GLY A 26 7.40 -1.08 1.97
C GLY A 26 7.67 -1.97 3.17
N VAL A 27 7.90 -1.40 4.36
CA VAL A 27 8.15 -2.18 5.58
C VAL A 27 6.93 -2.99 6.00
N LEU A 28 5.73 -2.40 5.93
CA LEU A 28 4.48 -3.09 6.27
C LEU A 28 4.27 -4.33 5.40
N PHE A 29 4.35 -4.17 4.08
CA PHE A 29 4.15 -5.29 3.15
C PHE A 29 5.30 -6.29 3.16
N PHE A 30 6.53 -5.85 3.45
CA PHE A 30 7.67 -6.75 3.64
C PHE A 30 7.44 -7.69 4.82
N TYR A 31 7.18 -7.16 6.02
CA TYR A 31 7.01 -8.00 7.20
C TYR A 31 5.78 -8.90 7.07
N SER A 32 4.66 -8.34 6.62
CA SER A 32 3.41 -9.11 6.45
C SER A 32 3.58 -10.24 5.43
N GLY A 33 4.16 -9.96 4.26
CA GLY A 33 4.39 -10.97 3.23
C GLY A 33 5.46 -11.99 3.64
N LYS A 34 6.55 -11.55 4.28
CA LYS A 34 7.64 -12.44 4.71
C LYS A 34 7.15 -13.44 5.75
N GLU A 35 6.42 -12.95 6.75
CA GLU A 35 5.87 -13.79 7.82
C GLU A 35 4.95 -14.87 7.25
N LYS A 36 4.03 -14.50 6.33
CA LYS A 36 3.11 -15.47 5.75
C LYS A 36 3.78 -16.47 4.81
N LEU A 37 4.72 -16.04 3.96
CA LEU A 37 5.34 -16.90 2.95
C LEU A 37 6.49 -17.75 3.46
N PHE A 38 7.37 -17.18 4.28
CA PHE A 38 8.63 -17.83 4.67
C PHE A 38 8.63 -18.35 6.11
N ASP A 39 7.89 -17.69 7.01
CA ASP A 39 7.85 -18.11 8.43
C ASP A 39 6.62 -19.00 8.72
N GLY A 40 5.54 -18.86 7.95
CA GLY A 40 4.27 -19.59 8.11
C GLY A 40 4.00 -20.68 7.07
N ASP A 41 4.96 -21.06 6.24
CA ASP A 41 4.82 -22.07 5.16
C ASP A 41 3.63 -21.83 4.21
N ALA A 42 3.22 -20.57 4.04
CA ALA A 42 2.02 -20.17 3.30
C ALA A 42 0.71 -20.80 3.82
N LYS A 43 0.68 -21.33 5.05
CA LYS A 43 -0.53 -21.90 5.67
C LYS A 43 -1.14 -20.96 6.69
N ALA A 44 -2.46 -21.00 6.80
CA ALA A 44 -3.13 -20.20 7.80
C ALA A 44 -2.79 -20.73 9.21
N PRO A 45 -2.41 -19.87 10.16
CA PRO A 45 -2.21 -20.29 11.55
C PRO A 45 -3.48 -20.97 12.10
N PRO A 46 -3.35 -21.96 13.02
CA PRO A 46 -4.51 -22.71 13.54
C PRO A 46 -5.59 -21.84 14.19
N GLY A 47 -5.23 -20.65 14.69
CA GLY A 47 -6.18 -19.67 15.22
C GLY A 47 -6.99 -18.97 14.11
N ILE A 48 -6.33 -18.64 12.99
CA ILE A 48 -6.98 -18.05 11.82
C ILE A 48 -7.88 -19.08 11.13
N ALA A 49 -7.40 -20.31 10.94
CA ALA A 49 -8.21 -21.38 10.35
C ALA A 49 -9.52 -21.60 11.10
N ARG A 50 -9.49 -21.53 12.44
CA ARG A 50 -10.69 -21.62 13.29
C ARG A 50 -11.62 -20.40 13.20
N GLN A 51 -11.08 -19.20 12.97
CA GLN A 51 -11.90 -17.99 12.78
C GLN A 51 -12.72 -18.03 11.50
N PHE A 52 -12.20 -18.69 10.47
CA PHE A 52 -12.90 -18.87 9.19
C PHE A 52 -13.82 -20.10 9.17
N ASP A 53 -13.87 -20.90 10.25
CA ASP A 53 -14.72 -22.09 10.31
C ASP A 53 -16.21 -21.69 10.22
N GLY A 54 -16.96 -22.40 9.37
CA GLY A 54 -18.36 -22.05 9.05
C GLY A 54 -18.56 -20.84 8.13
N THR A 55 -17.50 -20.19 7.63
CA THR A 55 -17.61 -19.10 6.64
C THR A 55 -17.55 -19.63 5.20
N PHE A 56 -17.98 -18.82 4.22
CA PHE A 56 -17.87 -19.15 2.80
C PHE A 56 -16.44 -19.49 2.37
N VAL A 57 -15.45 -18.85 2.99
CA VAL A 57 -14.01 -19.02 2.70
C VAL A 57 -13.51 -20.41 3.08
N ALA A 58 -14.09 -21.04 4.11
CA ALA A 58 -13.74 -22.42 4.48
C ALA A 58 -14.11 -23.44 3.40
N THR A 59 -15.19 -23.17 2.64
CA THR A 59 -15.73 -24.09 1.64
C THR A 59 -15.12 -23.87 0.25
N PHE A 60 -14.88 -22.63 -0.17
CA PHE A 60 -14.22 -22.31 -1.44
C PHE A 60 -13.56 -20.92 -1.39
N PRO A 61 -12.27 -20.76 -1.72
CA PRO A 61 -11.28 -21.76 -2.19
C PRO A 61 -10.58 -22.55 -1.06
N GLY A 62 -10.97 -22.35 0.21
CA GLY A 62 -10.29 -22.89 1.38
C GLY A 62 -9.36 -21.85 2.03
N VAL A 63 -9.27 -21.88 3.36
CA VAL A 63 -8.56 -20.85 4.15
C VAL A 63 -7.07 -20.80 3.80
N ASP A 64 -6.42 -21.95 3.65
CA ASP A 64 -5.00 -22.02 3.29
C ASP A 64 -4.70 -21.48 1.89
N ALA A 65 -5.58 -21.76 0.92
CA ALA A 65 -5.45 -21.24 -0.44
C ALA A 65 -5.61 -19.71 -0.46
N LEU A 66 -6.63 -19.18 0.24
CA LEU A 66 -6.84 -17.74 0.35
C LEU A 66 -5.65 -17.06 1.08
N TRP A 67 -5.16 -17.68 2.15
CA TRP A 67 -4.01 -17.19 2.92
C TRP A 67 -2.74 -17.14 2.05
N THR A 68 -2.49 -18.19 1.26
CA THR A 68 -1.38 -18.23 0.30
C THR A 68 -1.50 -17.12 -0.75
N ILE A 69 -2.69 -16.95 -1.33
CA ILE A 69 -2.93 -15.89 -2.33
C ILE A 69 -2.67 -14.51 -1.73
N LEU A 70 -3.17 -14.26 -0.51
CA LEU A 70 -2.93 -13.00 0.20
C LEU A 70 -1.43 -12.80 0.49
N ALA A 71 -0.72 -13.84 0.93
CA ALA A 71 0.71 -13.79 1.18
C ALA A 71 1.51 -13.42 -0.07
N ILE A 72 1.15 -14.02 -1.22
CA ILE A 72 1.75 -13.70 -2.53
C ILE A 72 1.44 -12.25 -2.93
N LEU A 73 0.18 -11.79 -2.78
CA LEU A 73 -0.20 -10.42 -3.10
C LEU A 73 0.56 -9.41 -2.25
N GLU A 74 0.63 -9.63 -0.94
CA GLU A 74 1.35 -8.76 -0.01
C GLU A 74 2.83 -8.67 -0.36
N PHE A 75 3.47 -9.81 -0.63
CA PHE A 75 4.86 -9.83 -1.01
C PHE A 75 5.09 -9.21 -2.40
N ALA A 76 4.15 -9.41 -3.34
CA ALA A 76 4.20 -8.79 -4.66
C ALA A 76 4.16 -7.26 -4.56
N VAL A 77 3.36 -6.67 -3.66
CA VAL A 77 3.37 -5.23 -3.39
C VAL A 77 4.77 -4.77 -2.99
N PHE A 78 5.41 -5.47 -2.05
CA PHE A 78 6.77 -5.16 -1.62
C PHE A 78 7.78 -5.25 -2.78
N VAL A 79 7.74 -6.32 -3.58
CA VAL A 79 8.61 -6.50 -4.74
C VAL A 79 8.41 -5.38 -5.77
N ILE A 80 7.17 -4.98 -6.05
CA ILE A 80 6.85 -3.87 -6.95
C ILE A 80 7.43 -2.55 -6.43
N LEU A 81 7.34 -2.30 -5.12
CA LEU A 81 7.96 -1.13 -4.50
C LEU A 81 9.48 -1.17 -4.61
N LEU A 82 10.13 -2.32 -4.40
CA LEU A 82 11.57 -2.45 -4.64
C LEU A 82 11.95 -2.17 -6.09
N ILE A 83 11.18 -2.67 -7.06
CA ILE A 83 11.39 -2.38 -8.49
C ILE A 83 11.26 -0.87 -8.76
N SER A 84 10.26 -0.22 -8.17
CA SER A 84 10.07 1.25 -8.29
C SER A 84 11.26 2.03 -7.71
N LEU A 85 11.80 1.56 -6.57
CA LEU A 85 12.98 2.14 -5.93
C LEU A 85 14.23 2.00 -6.81
N VAL A 86 14.51 0.80 -7.32
CA VAL A 86 15.66 0.52 -8.20
C VAL A 86 15.57 1.29 -9.52
N ARG A 87 14.36 1.49 -10.06
CA ARG A 87 14.14 2.29 -11.28
C ARG A 87 14.22 3.80 -11.04
N GLY A 88 14.37 4.24 -9.78
CA GLY A 88 14.52 5.65 -9.45
C GLY A 88 13.23 6.46 -9.64
N GLU A 89 12.05 5.84 -9.54
CA GLU A 89 10.76 6.56 -9.66
C GLU A 89 10.53 7.56 -8.51
N PHE A 90 11.30 7.43 -7.43
CA PHE A 90 11.38 8.40 -6.34
C PHE A 90 11.92 9.77 -6.78
N LEU A 91 12.52 9.89 -7.98
CA LEU A 91 13.04 11.15 -8.49
C LEU A 91 11.91 12.06 -9.02
N PRO A 92 12.01 13.40 -8.84
CA PRO A 92 10.97 14.36 -9.27
C PRO A 92 10.66 14.33 -10.77
N HIS A 93 11.64 14.02 -11.60
CA HIS A 93 11.53 14.04 -13.06
C HIS A 93 11.02 12.73 -13.67
N ARG A 94 10.94 11.66 -12.87
CA ARG A 94 10.51 10.33 -13.33
C ARG A 94 9.04 10.12 -13.01
N ARG A 95 8.30 9.59 -13.98
CA ARG A 95 6.92 9.13 -13.77
C ARG A 95 6.90 8.01 -12.72
N LYS A 96 5.89 8.03 -11.86
CA LYS A 96 5.74 7.15 -10.69
C LYS A 96 4.79 5.99 -10.96
N SER A 97 4.85 5.43 -12.17
CA SER A 97 3.84 4.48 -12.64
C SER A 97 3.89 3.17 -11.86
N ILE A 98 5.08 2.64 -11.56
CA ILE A 98 5.23 1.39 -10.81
C ILE A 98 4.92 1.61 -9.34
N LEU A 99 5.30 2.75 -8.77
CA LEU A 99 4.91 3.14 -7.41
C LEU A 99 3.39 3.13 -7.26
N LEU A 100 2.67 3.75 -8.20
CA LEU A 100 1.21 3.79 -8.21
C LEU A 100 0.58 2.41 -8.43
N VAL A 101 1.20 1.54 -9.23
CA VAL A 101 0.77 0.14 -9.37
C VAL A 101 0.93 -0.61 -8.06
N GLY A 102 2.06 -0.46 -7.36
CA GLY A 102 2.31 -1.08 -6.06
C GLY A 102 1.30 -0.61 -5.01
N LEU A 103 1.03 0.70 -4.94
CA LEU A 103 0.03 1.27 -4.04
C LEU A 103 -1.40 0.80 -4.37
N SER A 104 -1.76 0.74 -5.66
CA SER A 104 -3.05 0.20 -6.11
C SER A 104 -3.22 -1.26 -5.68
N LEU A 105 -2.19 -2.08 -5.88
CA LEU A 105 -2.19 -3.47 -5.46
C LEU A 105 -2.28 -3.60 -3.93
N GLY A 106 -1.62 -2.71 -3.20
CA GLY A 106 -1.74 -2.62 -1.74
C GLY A 106 -3.17 -2.32 -1.28
N LEU A 107 -3.86 -1.37 -1.93
CA LEU A 107 -5.27 -1.09 -1.68
C LEU A 107 -6.16 -2.31 -1.94
N VAL A 108 -5.96 -3.01 -3.05
CA VAL A 108 -6.68 -4.26 -3.36
C VAL A 108 -6.44 -5.30 -2.27
N THR A 109 -5.18 -5.45 -1.83
CA THR A 109 -4.80 -6.41 -0.79
C THR A 109 -5.48 -6.10 0.54
N PHE A 110 -5.49 -4.83 0.97
CA PHE A 110 -6.21 -4.42 2.16
C PHE A 110 -7.73 -4.59 2.04
N ALA A 111 -8.32 -4.37 0.86
CA ALA A 111 -9.74 -4.64 0.64
C ALA A 111 -10.05 -6.14 0.81
N CYS A 112 -9.22 -7.03 0.26
CA CYS A 112 -9.36 -8.47 0.44
C CYS A 112 -9.20 -8.89 1.91
N LEU A 113 -8.22 -8.34 2.63
CA LEU A 113 -8.02 -8.60 4.06
C LEU A 113 -9.21 -8.14 4.90
N SER A 114 -9.75 -6.95 4.61
CA SER A 114 -10.91 -6.40 5.30
C SER A 114 -12.15 -7.27 5.10
N PHE A 115 -12.38 -7.74 3.86
CA PHE A 115 -13.44 -8.70 3.57
C PHE A 115 -13.27 -10.01 4.35
N GLY A 116 -12.05 -10.53 4.42
CA GLY A 116 -11.72 -11.72 5.21
C GLY A 116 -12.04 -11.55 6.69
N GLN A 117 -11.54 -10.50 7.32
CA GLN A 117 -11.76 -10.23 8.75
C GLN A 117 -13.23 -9.90 9.09
N THR A 118 -13.94 -9.27 8.17
CA THR A 118 -15.39 -9.02 8.32
C THR A 118 -16.16 -10.34 8.32
N SER A 119 -15.76 -11.29 7.45
CA SER A 119 -16.40 -12.60 7.36
C SER A 119 -16.20 -13.45 8.62
N THR A 120 -15.13 -13.23 9.37
CA THR A 120 -14.85 -13.91 10.65
C THR A 120 -15.44 -13.19 11.86
N GLY A 121 -16.15 -12.07 11.68
CA GLY A 121 -16.69 -11.25 12.76
C GLY A 121 -15.63 -10.51 13.60
N ASN A 122 -14.38 -10.41 13.11
CA ASN A 122 -13.30 -9.73 13.82
C ASN A 122 -13.32 -8.22 13.53
N ASN A 123 -14.16 -7.49 14.28
CA ASN A 123 -14.37 -6.06 14.07
C ASN A 123 -13.13 -5.21 14.39
N GLU A 124 -12.33 -5.60 15.40
CA GLU A 124 -11.09 -4.89 15.75
C GLU A 124 -10.04 -5.02 14.65
N GLY A 125 -9.81 -6.26 14.17
CA GLY A 125 -8.91 -6.51 13.05
C GLY A 125 -9.35 -5.75 11.79
N THR A 126 -10.65 -5.78 11.50
CA THR A 126 -11.26 -5.06 10.37
C THR A 126 -11.03 -3.55 10.45
N ALA A 127 -11.25 -2.93 11.61
CA ALA A 127 -11.05 -1.49 11.81
C ALA A 127 -9.58 -1.06 11.59
N SER A 128 -8.63 -1.87 12.06
CA SER A 128 -7.20 -1.61 11.82
C SER A 128 -6.86 -1.66 10.32
N ILE A 129 -7.41 -2.63 9.58
CA ILE A 129 -7.20 -2.77 8.13
C ILE A 129 -7.81 -1.59 7.37
N PHE A 130 -9.01 -1.14 7.75
CA PHE A 130 -9.61 0.06 7.16
C PHE A 130 -8.75 1.31 7.37
N THR A 131 -8.09 1.41 8.53
CA THR A 131 -7.16 2.52 8.80
C THR A 131 -5.96 2.47 7.83
N TYR A 132 -5.35 1.29 7.64
CA TYR A 132 -4.26 1.11 6.67
C TYR A 132 -4.70 1.35 5.22
N PHE A 133 -5.90 0.89 4.85
CA PHE A 133 -6.49 1.15 3.54
C PHE A 133 -6.69 2.65 3.31
N GLY A 134 -7.31 3.35 4.26
CA GLY A 134 -7.57 4.79 4.18
C GLY A 134 -6.27 5.60 4.10
N ALA A 135 -5.29 5.29 4.95
CA ALA A 135 -3.97 5.93 4.91
C ALA A 135 -3.28 5.70 3.56
N THR A 136 -3.32 4.47 3.02
CA THR A 136 -2.74 4.15 1.71
C THR A 136 -3.46 4.86 0.58
N ALA A 137 -4.78 5.06 0.67
CA ALA A 137 -5.56 5.79 -0.32
C ALA A 137 -5.18 7.28 -0.33
N VAL A 138 -5.01 7.88 0.85
CA VAL A 138 -4.50 9.25 0.97
C VAL A 138 -3.09 9.36 0.38
N ILE A 139 -2.20 8.41 0.70
CA ILE A 139 -0.86 8.34 0.13
C ILE A 139 -0.91 8.24 -1.41
N PHE A 140 -1.78 7.39 -1.95
CA PHE A 140 -1.96 7.23 -3.39
C PHE A 140 -2.35 8.54 -4.06
N LEU A 141 -3.32 9.26 -3.48
CA LEU A 141 -3.74 10.58 -3.97
C LEU A 141 -2.62 11.62 -3.86
N LEU A 142 -1.83 11.59 -2.78
CA LEU A 142 -0.66 12.46 -2.62
C LEU A 142 0.39 12.18 -3.70
N VAL A 143 0.72 10.91 -3.96
CA VAL A 143 1.68 10.52 -5.01
C VAL A 143 1.21 10.94 -6.40
N LEU A 144 -0.10 10.90 -6.66
CA LEU A 144 -0.68 11.45 -7.89
C LEU A 144 -0.52 12.97 -7.99
N ALA A 145 -0.49 13.68 -6.86
CA ALA A 145 -0.28 15.12 -6.81
C ALA A 145 1.22 15.53 -6.89
N LEU A 146 2.16 14.58 -6.75
CA LEU A 146 3.60 14.87 -6.83
C LEU A 146 4.08 15.08 -8.29
N PRO A 147 5.18 15.83 -8.49
CA PRO A 147 5.89 15.88 -9.77
C PRO A 147 6.29 14.49 -10.29
N PRO A 148 6.22 14.21 -11.60
CA PRO A 148 5.91 15.15 -12.70
C PRO A 148 4.42 15.29 -13.02
N ASN A 149 3.51 14.66 -12.27
CA ASN A 149 2.07 14.71 -12.55
C ASN A 149 1.47 16.11 -12.31
N ARG A 150 2.13 16.92 -11.48
CA ARG A 150 1.84 18.35 -11.25
C ARG A 150 3.14 19.19 -11.24
N PRO A 151 3.03 20.53 -11.36
CA PRO A 151 4.18 21.44 -11.27
C PRO A 151 4.94 21.33 -9.93
N ARG A 152 6.22 21.75 -9.92
CA ARG A 152 7.10 21.69 -8.72
C ARG A 152 6.56 22.45 -7.51
N ALA A 153 5.84 23.54 -7.71
CA ALA A 153 5.08 24.27 -6.67
C ALA A 153 3.78 23.52 -6.30
N TRP A 154 3.87 22.24 -5.93
CA TRP A 154 2.72 21.35 -5.80
C TRP A 154 1.91 21.59 -4.51
N LEU A 155 2.54 22.11 -3.45
CA LEU A 155 1.87 22.53 -2.22
C LEU A 155 1.66 24.04 -2.20
N SER A 156 2.70 24.82 -2.47
CA SER A 156 2.63 26.29 -2.45
C SER A 156 1.61 26.82 -3.46
N GLY A 157 1.49 26.20 -4.63
CA GLY A 157 0.51 26.54 -5.65
C GLY A 157 -0.96 26.26 -5.29
N LEU A 158 -1.23 25.53 -4.20
CA LEU A 158 -2.60 25.34 -3.69
C LEU A 158 -3.10 26.56 -2.90
N GLY A 159 -2.18 27.30 -2.25
CA GLY A 159 -2.51 28.49 -1.45
C GLY A 159 -2.82 29.73 -2.30
N GLU A 160 -2.17 29.87 -3.46
CA GLU A 160 -2.30 31.04 -4.33
C GLU A 160 -3.54 31.02 -5.26
N ARG A 161 -4.33 29.93 -5.25
CA ARG A 161 -5.57 29.82 -6.03
C ARG A 161 -6.84 30.26 -5.27
N ARG A 162 -6.69 30.78 -4.05
CA ARG A 162 -7.75 31.43 -3.28
C ARG A 162 -7.62 32.94 -3.38
#